data_AF-A0A942GNE5-F1
#
_entry.id   AF-A0A942GNE5-F1
#
_cell.length_a   1.000
_cell.length_b   1.000
_cell.length_c   1.000
_cell.angle_alpha   90.00
_cell.angle_beta   90.00
_cell.angle_gamma   90.00
#
_symmetry.space_group_name_H-M   'P 1'
#
loop_
_entity.id
_entity.type
_entity.pdbx_description
1 polymer ?
#
loop_
_entity_poly.entity_id
_entity_poly.type
_entity_poly.pdbx_seq_one_letter_code
_entity_poly.pdbx_strand_id
1 'polypeptide(L)'
;MPFDVVDEAEKWPEGVMTSDLERAAGRDVSFDLERAKTEESVVSLAGLWLTPAALHRCRQRLYETLASLHQTNPEVAGWPPDAVAAEAGLRWKAKPAQRAFDRMSSDNEVRCFDGLVALKGFRPHLTDRQEALLERVRQALQTHGLDVPGHAAVAEELGVPRQAVTEIARIGYHAGDLRLFGDTHVPALMVETVISDTREHFGNREFSVGEWRDALATSRRVAVQWLEHMDQWGLTVKSGDFRRLYE
;
A
#
# COMPACT_ATOMS: atom_id res chain seq x y z
N MET A 1 -7.58 43.25 13.01
CA MET A 1 -8.14 42.03 13.64
C MET A 1 -7.01 41.29 14.33
N PRO A 2 -7.24 40.60 15.46
CA PRO A 2 -6.24 39.69 16.01
C PRO A 2 -5.84 38.66 14.95
N PHE A 3 -4.57 38.25 14.95
CA PHE A 3 -4.08 37.22 14.03
C PHE A 3 -4.77 35.89 14.32
N ASP A 4 -5.40 35.30 13.30
CA ASP A 4 -6.02 33.99 13.36
C ASP A 4 -5.32 33.05 12.37
N VAL A 5 -4.91 31.87 12.85
CA VAL A 5 -4.14 30.90 12.05
C VAL A 5 -4.97 30.25 10.95
N VAL A 6 -6.29 30.14 11.13
CA VAL A 6 -7.21 29.54 10.15
C VAL A 6 -7.44 30.53 9.02
N ASP A 7 -7.79 31.78 9.36
CA ASP A 7 -7.96 32.86 8.37
C ASP A 7 -6.67 33.10 7.58
N GLU A 8 -5.51 33.00 8.24
CA GLU A 8 -4.23 33.12 7.56
C GLU A 8 -3.98 31.93 6.64
N ALA A 9 -4.20 30.68 7.10
CA ALA A 9 -4.03 29.48 6.28
C ALA A 9 -4.97 29.45 5.06
N GLU A 10 -6.17 30.01 5.16
CA GLU A 10 -7.13 30.09 4.05
C GLU A 10 -6.61 30.89 2.86
N LYS A 11 -5.73 31.87 3.10
CA LYS A 11 -5.08 32.67 2.04
C LYS A 11 -4.08 31.88 1.21
N TRP A 12 -3.73 30.66 1.62
CA TRP A 12 -2.76 29.78 0.97
C TRP A 12 -3.44 28.51 0.44
N PRO A 13 -3.95 28.51 -0.80
CA PRO A 13 -4.67 27.36 -1.37
C PRO A 13 -3.87 26.06 -1.41
N GLU A 14 -2.54 26.15 -1.46
CA GLU A 14 -1.60 25.02 -1.49
C GLU A 14 -1.00 24.73 -0.09
N GLY A 15 -1.47 25.42 0.94
CA GLY A 15 -0.96 25.34 2.29
C GLY A 15 0.18 26.30 2.60
N VAL A 16 0.42 26.46 3.90
CA VAL A 16 1.41 27.40 4.46
C VAL A 16 2.27 26.68 5.49
N MET A 17 3.57 26.96 5.49
CA MET A 17 4.49 26.36 6.46
C MET A 17 4.36 27.05 7.82
N THR A 18 4.60 26.31 8.92
CA THR A 18 4.63 26.88 10.28
C THR A 18 5.49 28.16 10.34
N SER A 19 6.68 28.15 9.72
CA SER A 19 7.59 29.30 9.71
C SER A 19 7.03 30.55 9.04
N ASP A 20 6.15 30.39 8.04
CA ASP A 20 5.54 31.53 7.35
C ASP A 20 4.37 32.09 8.17
N LEU A 21 3.61 31.22 8.86
CA LEU A 21 2.59 31.65 9.82
C LEU A 21 3.21 32.38 11.02
N GLU A 22 4.30 31.88 11.58
CA GLU A 22 5.04 32.54 12.67
C GLU A 22 5.54 33.92 12.25
N ARG A 23 6.07 34.01 11.01
CA ARG A 23 6.52 35.29 10.44
C ARG A 23 5.36 36.27 10.29
N ALA A 24 4.20 35.82 9.82
CA ALA A 24 3.02 36.66 9.67
C ALA A 24 2.43 37.10 11.03
N ALA A 25 2.47 36.22 12.04
CA ALA A 25 1.98 36.48 13.39
C ALA A 25 2.95 37.34 14.22
N GLY A 26 4.24 37.31 13.90
CA GLY A 26 5.31 37.91 14.72
C GLY A 26 5.57 37.18 16.05
N ARG A 27 5.12 35.92 16.18
CA ARG A 27 5.22 35.10 17.40
C ARG A 27 5.12 33.61 17.06
N ASP A 28 5.42 32.76 18.04
CA ASP A 28 5.07 31.34 17.97
C ASP A 28 3.54 31.18 17.85
N VAL A 29 3.11 30.30 16.95
CA VAL A 29 1.71 29.95 16.69
C VAL A 29 1.42 28.46 16.92
N SER A 30 2.35 27.72 17.52
CA SER A 30 2.28 26.27 17.70
C SER A 30 1.04 25.86 18.50
N PHE A 31 0.74 26.60 19.58
CA PHE A 31 -0.46 26.36 20.39
C PHE A 31 -1.76 26.59 19.61
N ASP A 32 -1.83 27.66 18.82
CA ASP A 32 -3.03 27.99 18.04
C ASP A 32 -3.28 26.94 16.94
N LEU A 33 -2.20 26.45 16.32
CA LEU A 33 -2.28 25.42 15.28
C LEU A 33 -2.70 24.06 15.83
N GLU A 34 -2.20 23.63 16.98
CA GLU A 34 -2.64 22.38 17.61
C GLU A 34 -4.08 22.47 18.10
N ARG A 35 -4.52 23.63 18.60
CA ARG A 35 -5.93 23.86 18.93
C ARG A 35 -6.81 23.77 17.68
N ALA A 36 -6.50 24.53 16.63
CA ALA A 36 -7.26 24.55 15.39
C ALA A 36 -7.31 23.16 14.71
N LYS A 37 -6.22 22.38 14.81
CA LYS A 37 -6.19 20.99 14.34
C LYS A 37 -7.08 20.07 15.14
N THR A 38 -7.16 20.24 16.46
CA THR A 38 -8.07 19.48 17.33
C THR A 38 -9.53 19.82 17.03
N GLU A 39 -9.80 21.06 16.65
CA GLU A 39 -11.10 21.55 16.19
C GLU A 39 -11.38 21.23 14.71
N GLU A 40 -10.49 20.49 14.04
CA GLU A 40 -10.57 20.10 12.62
C GLU A 40 -10.67 21.28 11.62
N SER A 41 -10.37 22.51 12.04
CA SER A 41 -10.39 23.70 11.19
C SER A 41 -9.14 23.84 10.32
N VAL A 42 -8.05 23.14 10.68
CA VAL A 42 -6.84 22.96 9.86
C VAL A 42 -6.32 21.54 9.92
N VAL A 43 -5.55 21.15 8.91
CA VAL A 43 -4.88 19.86 8.78
C VAL A 43 -3.38 20.08 8.63
N SER A 44 -2.59 19.32 9.39
CA SER A 44 -1.13 19.31 9.26
C SER A 44 -0.63 18.18 8.35
N LEU A 45 0.24 18.54 7.41
CA LEU A 45 1.05 17.66 6.57
C LEU A 45 2.53 17.89 6.86
N ALA A 46 2.99 17.44 8.03
CA ALA A 46 4.39 17.58 8.47
C ALA A 46 4.90 19.04 8.50
N GLY A 47 4.13 19.94 9.12
CA GLY A 47 4.46 21.35 9.26
C GLY A 47 3.97 22.26 8.13
N LEU A 48 3.37 21.67 7.09
CA LEU A 48 2.52 22.36 6.13
C LEU A 48 1.06 22.32 6.63
N TRP A 49 0.41 23.47 6.70
CA TRP A 49 -0.95 23.62 7.23
C TRP A 49 -1.92 24.02 6.14
N LEU A 50 -3.07 23.36 6.10
CA LEU A 50 -4.14 23.60 5.13
C LEU A 50 -5.49 23.64 5.84
N THR A 51 -6.43 24.41 5.32
CA THR A 51 -7.85 24.21 5.67
C THR A 51 -8.36 22.89 5.05
N PRO A 52 -9.39 22.25 5.61
CA PRO A 52 -9.98 21.04 5.02
C PRO A 52 -10.40 21.22 3.56
N ALA A 53 -10.95 22.39 3.20
CA ALA A 53 -11.33 22.72 1.83
C ALA A 53 -10.11 22.83 0.89
N ALA A 54 -9.00 23.44 1.34
CA ALA A 54 -7.76 23.50 0.58
C ALA A 54 -7.14 22.12 0.38
N LEU A 55 -7.12 21.29 1.43
CA LEU A 55 -6.65 19.91 1.34
C LEU A 55 -7.47 19.10 0.33
N HIS A 56 -8.80 19.21 0.37
CA HIS A 56 -9.68 18.49 -0.57
C HIS A 56 -9.37 18.85 -2.03
N ARG A 57 -9.21 20.14 -2.35
CA ARG A 57 -8.83 20.58 -3.71
C ARG A 57 -7.45 20.06 -4.12
N CYS A 58 -6.46 20.14 -3.23
CA CYS A 58 -5.12 19.62 -3.51
C CYS A 58 -5.15 18.09 -3.72
N ARG A 59 -5.97 17.37 -2.97
CA ARG A 59 -6.17 15.92 -3.10
C ARG A 59 -6.74 15.54 -4.46
N GLN A 60 -7.75 16.26 -4.94
CA GLN A 60 -8.31 16.07 -6.29
C GLN A 60 -7.24 16.29 -7.37
N ARG A 61 -6.48 17.39 -7.26
CA ARG A 61 -5.40 17.74 -8.19
C ARG A 61 -4.29 16.67 -8.22
N LEU A 62 -3.88 16.16 -7.05
CA LEU A 62 -2.92 15.05 -6.94
C LEU A 62 -3.45 13.76 -7.59
N TYR A 63 -4.72 13.42 -7.35
CA TYR A 63 -5.35 12.24 -7.92
C TYR A 63 -5.40 12.33 -9.45
N GLU A 64 -5.87 13.45 -10.00
CA GLU A 64 -5.96 13.70 -11.44
C GLU A 64 -4.57 13.65 -12.11
N THR A 65 -3.58 14.26 -11.47
CA THR A 65 -2.19 14.23 -11.94
C THR A 65 -1.66 12.80 -11.96
N LEU A 66 -1.85 12.04 -10.89
CA LEU A 66 -1.42 10.66 -10.80
C LEU A 66 -2.14 9.77 -11.83
N ALA A 67 -3.41 10.02 -12.09
CA ALA A 67 -4.17 9.34 -13.16
C ALA A 67 -3.58 9.63 -14.54
N SER A 68 -3.25 10.89 -14.83
CA SER A 68 -2.62 11.28 -16.09
C SER A 68 -1.22 10.68 -16.27
N LEU A 69 -0.41 10.65 -15.20
CA LEU A 69 0.91 10.01 -15.21
C LEU A 69 0.83 8.53 -15.55
N HIS A 70 -0.13 7.80 -14.97
CA HIS A 70 -0.36 6.39 -15.29
C HIS A 70 -0.87 6.17 -16.72
N GLN A 71 -1.72 7.07 -17.23
CA GLN A 71 -2.21 6.97 -18.60
C GLN A 71 -1.11 7.18 -19.63
N THR A 72 -0.19 8.12 -19.34
CA THR A 72 0.91 8.48 -20.24
C THR A 72 2.12 7.57 -20.11
N ASN A 73 2.29 6.90 -18.98
CA ASN A 73 3.38 5.98 -18.68
C ASN A 73 2.83 4.67 -18.07
N PRO A 74 2.08 3.86 -18.85
CA PRO A 74 1.38 2.69 -18.35
C PRO A 74 2.31 1.63 -17.72
N GLU A 75 3.59 1.61 -18.06
CA GLU A 75 4.60 0.69 -17.54
C GLU A 75 5.21 1.09 -16.19
N VAL A 76 5.02 2.36 -15.77
CA VAL A 76 5.58 2.87 -14.52
C VAL A 76 4.67 2.50 -13.36
N ALA A 77 5.13 1.58 -12.50
CA ALA A 77 4.34 1.01 -11.41
C ALA A 77 3.82 2.05 -10.39
N GLY A 78 4.55 3.16 -10.21
CA GLY A 78 4.19 4.24 -9.30
C GLY A 78 5.25 5.34 -9.31
N TRP A 79 4.95 6.44 -8.63
CA TRP A 79 5.75 7.66 -8.67
C TRP A 79 6.12 8.15 -7.27
N PRO A 80 7.28 8.82 -7.08
CA PRO A 80 7.58 9.46 -5.80
C PRO A 80 6.51 10.52 -5.44
N PRO A 81 6.00 10.56 -4.19
CA PRO A 81 4.97 11.50 -3.76
C PRO A 81 5.23 12.97 -4.12
N ASP A 82 6.47 13.43 -3.92
CA ASP A 82 6.89 14.79 -4.20
C ASP A 82 7.05 15.08 -5.69
N ALA A 83 7.40 14.07 -6.50
CA ALA A 83 7.35 14.20 -7.95
C ALA A 83 5.92 14.40 -8.45
N VAL A 84 4.95 13.63 -7.93
CA VAL A 84 3.53 13.82 -8.25
C VAL A 84 3.03 15.18 -7.78
N ALA A 85 3.42 15.62 -6.58
CA ALA A 85 3.05 16.94 -6.09
C ALA A 85 3.64 18.07 -6.96
N ALA A 86 4.90 17.95 -7.38
CA ALA A 86 5.54 18.92 -8.26
C ALA A 86 4.88 18.97 -9.65
N GLU A 87 4.56 17.82 -10.25
CA GLU A 87 3.82 17.73 -11.52
C GLU A 87 2.42 18.30 -11.38
N ALA A 88 1.79 18.03 -10.23
CA ALA A 88 0.54 18.66 -9.84
C ALA A 88 0.73 20.14 -9.55
N GLY A 89 1.91 20.76 -9.71
CA GLY A 89 2.21 22.18 -9.47
C GLY A 89 2.07 22.63 -8.02
N LEU A 90 2.16 21.71 -7.06
CA LEU A 90 2.21 21.96 -5.62
C LEU A 90 3.67 22.03 -5.17
N ARG A 91 4.02 23.04 -4.36
CA ARG A 91 5.40 23.21 -3.85
C ARG A 91 5.72 22.31 -2.65
N TRP A 92 5.09 21.15 -2.56
CA TRP A 92 5.20 20.25 -1.42
C TRP A 92 6.49 19.46 -1.47
N LYS A 93 7.21 19.42 -0.35
CA LYS A 93 8.41 18.59 -0.20
C LYS A 93 8.04 17.14 0.12
N ALA A 94 9.02 16.25 0.12
CA ALA A 94 8.86 14.81 0.36
C ALA A 94 7.96 14.47 1.57
N LYS A 95 8.19 15.09 2.74
CA LYS A 95 7.40 14.80 3.96
C LYS A 95 5.93 15.24 3.85
N PRO A 96 5.59 16.50 3.50
CA PRO A 96 4.21 16.90 3.27
C PRO A 96 3.50 16.08 2.18
N ALA A 97 4.17 15.83 1.06
CA ALA A 97 3.61 15.04 -0.03
C ALA A 97 3.32 13.60 0.41
N GLN A 98 4.28 12.92 1.06
CA GLN A 98 4.06 11.58 1.62
C GLN A 98 2.86 11.57 2.58
N ARG A 99 2.76 12.54 3.50
CA ARG A 99 1.63 12.62 4.44
C ARG A 99 0.28 12.83 3.77
N ALA A 100 0.25 13.49 2.62
CA ALA A 100 -0.99 13.63 1.84
C ALA A 100 -1.41 12.29 1.24
N PHE A 101 -0.48 11.58 0.61
CA PHE A 101 -0.76 10.26 0.04
C PHE A 101 -1.03 9.18 1.10
N ASP A 102 -0.40 9.24 2.29
CA ASP A 102 -0.73 8.34 3.41
C ASP A 102 -2.21 8.46 3.81
N ARG A 103 -2.74 9.70 3.83
CA ARG A 103 -4.16 9.95 4.08
C ARG A 103 -5.03 9.40 2.95
N MET A 104 -4.69 9.69 1.70
CA MET A 104 -5.40 9.12 0.54
C MET A 104 -5.36 7.58 0.53
N SER A 105 -4.28 6.98 1.02
CA SER A 105 -4.12 5.53 1.12
C SER A 105 -5.02 4.96 2.22
N SER A 106 -5.17 5.68 3.34
CA SER A 106 -6.11 5.33 4.42
C SER A 106 -7.57 5.44 3.94
N ASP A 107 -7.85 6.40 3.06
CA ASP A 107 -9.14 6.56 2.36
C ASP A 107 -9.30 5.59 1.17
N ASN A 108 -8.34 4.68 0.96
CA ASN A 108 -8.42 3.61 -0.03
C ASN A 108 -8.45 4.12 -1.49
N GLU A 109 -7.94 5.33 -1.76
CA GLU A 109 -7.87 5.94 -3.08
C GLU A 109 -6.59 5.55 -3.82
N VAL A 110 -5.49 5.40 -3.08
CA VAL A 110 -4.13 5.13 -3.59
C VAL A 110 -3.47 4.00 -2.79
N ARG A 111 -2.35 3.49 -3.31
CA ARG A 111 -1.42 2.60 -2.61
C ARG A 111 -0.08 3.31 -2.46
N CYS A 112 0.48 3.27 -1.25
CA CYS A 112 1.86 3.68 -0.98
C CYS A 112 2.74 2.42 -0.82
N PHE A 113 3.84 2.32 -1.54
CA PHE A 113 4.76 1.16 -1.49
C PHE A 113 6.16 1.56 -1.95
N ASP A 114 7.22 1.06 -1.31
CA ASP A 114 8.62 1.32 -1.69
C ASP A 114 8.98 2.81 -1.94
N GLY A 115 8.33 3.72 -1.21
CA GLY A 115 8.50 5.17 -1.41
C GLY A 115 7.82 5.73 -2.66
N LEU A 116 6.97 4.94 -3.31
CA LEU A 116 6.16 5.28 -4.48
C LEU A 116 4.67 5.31 -4.12
N VAL A 117 3.90 5.98 -4.97
CA VAL A 117 2.45 6.03 -4.92
C VAL A 117 1.84 5.63 -6.26
N ALA A 118 0.74 4.88 -6.21
CA ALA A 118 -0.06 4.54 -7.39
C ALA A 118 -1.54 4.60 -7.04
N LEU A 119 -2.42 4.76 -8.04
CA LEU A 119 -3.85 4.64 -7.83
C LEU A 119 -4.17 3.22 -7.37
N LYS A 120 -5.16 3.05 -6.47
CA LYS A 120 -5.45 1.75 -5.88
C LYS A 120 -5.66 0.64 -6.92
N GLY A 121 -6.41 0.94 -7.97
CA GLY A 121 -6.72 0.00 -9.06
C GLY A 121 -5.74 0.00 -10.22
N PHE A 122 -4.69 0.84 -10.21
CA PHE A 122 -3.73 0.87 -11.29
C PHE A 122 -2.87 -0.40 -11.28
N ARG A 123 -2.76 -1.01 -12.47
CA ARG A 123 -1.85 -2.12 -12.76
C ARG A 123 -0.90 -1.68 -13.86
N PRO A 124 0.43 -1.72 -13.63
CA PRO A 124 1.38 -1.39 -14.67
C PRO A 124 1.30 -2.39 -15.82
N HIS A 125 1.41 -1.89 -17.04
CA HIS A 125 1.61 -2.71 -18.22
C HIS A 125 3.02 -3.24 -18.22
N LEU A 126 3.14 -4.56 -18.26
CA LEU A 126 4.43 -5.21 -18.30
C LEU A 126 4.87 -5.35 -19.75
N THR A 127 6.16 -5.29 -20.00
CA THR A 127 6.71 -5.66 -21.31
C THR A 127 6.51 -7.16 -21.55
N ASP A 128 6.42 -7.61 -22.81
CA ASP A 128 6.27 -9.04 -23.15
C ASP A 128 7.31 -9.92 -22.45
N ARG A 129 8.54 -9.42 -22.28
CA ARG A 129 9.62 -10.12 -21.58
C ARG A 129 9.34 -10.25 -20.08
N GLN A 130 8.82 -9.19 -19.45
CA GLN A 130 8.42 -9.21 -18.05
C GLN A 130 7.22 -10.13 -17.85
N GLU A 131 6.20 -10.04 -18.69
CA GLU A 131 5.03 -10.93 -18.63
C GLU A 131 5.43 -12.40 -18.76
N ALA A 132 6.25 -12.74 -19.76
CA ALA A 132 6.71 -14.11 -19.96
C ALA A 132 7.52 -14.64 -18.76
N LEU A 133 8.38 -13.81 -18.15
CA LEU A 133 9.12 -14.22 -16.97
C LEU A 133 8.24 -14.31 -15.72
N LEU A 134 7.32 -13.37 -15.52
CA LEU A 134 6.38 -13.38 -14.40
C LEU A 134 5.49 -14.61 -14.45
N GLU A 135 5.00 -14.96 -15.63
CA GLU A 135 4.17 -16.15 -15.82
C GLU A 135 4.94 -17.44 -15.52
N ARG A 136 6.20 -17.55 -15.98
CA ARG A 136 7.07 -18.68 -15.62
C ARG A 136 7.30 -18.77 -14.11
N VAL A 137 7.53 -17.65 -13.43
CA VAL A 137 7.67 -17.59 -11.97
C VAL A 137 6.37 -18.01 -11.27
N ARG A 138 5.21 -17.55 -11.75
CA ARG A 138 3.90 -17.95 -11.22
C ARG A 138 3.67 -19.45 -11.34
N GLN A 139 3.94 -20.03 -12.51
CA GLN A 139 3.78 -21.45 -12.77
C GLN A 139 4.70 -22.30 -11.89
N ALA A 140 5.97 -21.90 -11.74
CA ALA A 140 6.90 -22.55 -10.82
C ALA A 140 6.33 -22.53 -9.40
N LEU A 141 5.94 -21.35 -8.89
CA LEU A 141 5.34 -21.22 -7.54
C LEU A 141 4.09 -22.08 -7.35
N GLN A 142 3.22 -22.18 -8.37
CA GLN A 142 2.00 -23.01 -8.31
C GLN A 142 2.30 -24.51 -8.21
N THR A 143 3.37 -24.97 -8.86
CA THR A 143 3.72 -26.40 -8.93
C THR A 143 4.11 -26.97 -7.56
N HIS A 144 4.61 -26.13 -6.65
CA HIS A 144 4.97 -26.53 -5.28
C HIS A 144 3.77 -26.59 -4.31
N GLY A 145 2.56 -26.23 -4.76
CA GLY A 145 1.39 -26.18 -3.90
C GLY A 145 1.64 -25.28 -2.69
N LEU A 146 1.19 -25.69 -1.50
CA LEU A 146 1.30 -24.89 -0.28
C LEU A 146 2.73 -24.76 0.28
N ASP A 147 3.69 -25.58 -0.17
CA ASP A 147 5.09 -25.45 0.29
C ASP A 147 5.85 -24.46 -0.60
N VAL A 148 5.65 -23.17 -0.31
CA VAL A 148 6.11 -22.07 -1.17
C VAL A 148 7.63 -22.00 -1.21
N PRO A 149 8.28 -22.14 -2.38
CA PRO A 149 9.73 -22.05 -2.49
C PRO A 149 10.22 -20.59 -2.39
N GLY A 150 11.45 -20.43 -1.91
CA GLY A 150 12.15 -19.15 -1.95
C GLY A 150 12.60 -18.79 -3.38
N HIS A 151 12.89 -17.51 -3.63
CA HIS A 151 13.34 -17.03 -4.96
C HIS A 151 14.57 -17.75 -5.51
N ALA A 152 15.47 -18.24 -4.64
CA ALA A 152 16.66 -18.98 -5.08
C ALA A 152 16.32 -20.34 -5.71
N ALA A 153 15.39 -21.09 -5.11
CA ALA A 153 14.95 -22.37 -5.63
C ALA A 153 14.17 -22.20 -6.94
N VAL A 154 13.29 -21.20 -7.02
CA VAL A 154 12.58 -20.85 -8.26
C VAL A 154 13.57 -20.46 -9.37
N ALA A 155 14.63 -19.72 -9.04
CA ALA A 155 15.65 -19.33 -10.00
C ALA A 155 16.43 -20.52 -10.55
N GLU A 156 16.80 -21.48 -9.69
CA GLU A 156 17.44 -22.74 -10.08
C GLU A 156 16.54 -23.56 -11.00
N GLU A 157 15.27 -23.75 -10.63
CA GLU A 157 14.28 -24.49 -11.43
C GLU A 157 14.09 -23.87 -12.83
N LEU A 158 14.01 -22.54 -12.91
CA LEU A 158 13.79 -21.82 -14.16
C LEU A 158 15.07 -21.60 -14.98
N GLY A 159 16.24 -21.92 -14.44
CA GLY A 159 17.54 -21.67 -15.08
C GLY A 159 17.80 -20.18 -15.34
N VAL A 160 17.43 -19.30 -14.40
CA VAL A 160 17.60 -17.83 -14.51
C VAL A 160 18.33 -17.26 -13.28
N PRO A 161 18.90 -16.05 -13.35
CA PRO A 161 19.50 -15.42 -12.17
C PRO A 161 18.47 -15.16 -11.06
N ARG A 162 18.84 -15.41 -9.79
CA ARG A 162 18.00 -15.09 -8.61
C ARG A 162 17.48 -13.65 -8.64
N GLN A 163 18.33 -12.69 -9.01
CA GLN A 163 17.96 -11.29 -9.10
C GLN A 163 16.79 -11.07 -10.06
N ALA A 164 16.74 -11.78 -11.19
CA ALA A 164 15.65 -11.67 -12.14
C ALA A 164 14.32 -12.16 -11.54
N VAL A 165 14.34 -13.24 -10.74
CA VAL A 165 13.16 -13.74 -10.01
C VAL A 165 12.72 -12.74 -8.93
N THR A 166 13.65 -12.19 -8.16
CA THR A 166 13.33 -11.20 -7.13
C THR A 166 12.72 -9.93 -7.72
N GLU A 167 13.31 -9.40 -8.80
CA GLU A 167 12.82 -8.19 -9.48
C GLU A 167 11.44 -8.42 -10.11
N ILE A 168 11.25 -9.53 -10.83
CA ILE A 168 9.96 -9.79 -11.46
C ILE A 168 8.87 -10.13 -10.44
N ALA A 169 9.20 -10.79 -9.33
CA ALA A 169 8.25 -11.05 -8.26
C ALA A 169 7.79 -9.75 -7.59
N ARG A 170 8.72 -8.81 -7.38
CA ARG A 170 8.38 -7.48 -6.86
C ARG A 170 7.48 -6.71 -7.83
N ILE A 171 7.76 -6.78 -9.14
CA ILE A 171 6.87 -6.20 -10.17
C ILE A 171 5.48 -6.84 -10.11
N GLY A 172 5.40 -8.18 -10.07
CA GLY A 172 4.13 -8.91 -9.94
C GLY A 172 3.37 -8.58 -8.67
N TYR A 173 4.06 -8.31 -7.56
CA TYR A 173 3.45 -7.81 -6.32
C TYR A 173 2.82 -6.44 -6.51
N HIS A 174 3.53 -5.50 -7.15
CA HIS A 174 3.00 -4.16 -7.44
C HIS A 174 1.85 -4.17 -8.45
N ALA A 175 1.84 -5.14 -9.36
CA ALA A 175 0.74 -5.40 -10.30
C ALA A 175 -0.45 -6.13 -9.67
N GLY A 176 -0.31 -6.64 -8.44
CA GLY A 176 -1.36 -7.38 -7.72
C GLY A 176 -1.51 -8.83 -8.16
N ASP A 177 -0.56 -9.37 -8.93
CA ASP A 177 -0.55 -10.76 -9.38
C ASP A 177 0.10 -11.69 -8.36
N LEU A 178 0.94 -11.14 -7.48
CA LEU A 178 1.58 -11.84 -6.38
C LEU A 178 1.27 -11.17 -5.03
N ARG A 179 1.39 -11.93 -3.94
CA ARG A 179 1.38 -11.43 -2.56
C ARG A 179 2.70 -11.75 -1.86
N LEU A 180 3.17 -10.83 -1.02
CA LEU A 180 4.35 -11.05 -0.18
C LEU A 180 4.08 -12.15 0.85
N PHE A 181 4.92 -13.16 0.89
CA PHE A 181 4.83 -14.32 1.77
C PHE A 181 6.21 -14.59 2.39
N GLY A 182 6.45 -14.02 3.57
CA GLY A 182 7.76 -14.01 4.21
C GLY A 182 8.77 -13.22 3.40
N ASP A 183 9.86 -13.88 3.00
CA ASP A 183 10.89 -13.34 2.11
C ASP A 183 10.68 -13.69 0.63
N THR A 184 9.58 -14.40 0.31
CA THR A 184 9.21 -14.82 -1.04
C THR A 184 7.82 -14.29 -1.40
N HIS A 185 7.24 -14.78 -2.49
CA HIS A 185 5.95 -14.36 -3.00
C HIS A 185 5.10 -15.58 -3.35
N VAL A 186 3.78 -15.42 -3.28
CA VAL A 186 2.80 -16.40 -3.77
C VAL A 186 1.90 -15.77 -4.82
N PRO A 187 1.40 -16.53 -5.81
CA PRO A 187 0.37 -16.02 -6.72
C PRO A 187 -0.88 -15.58 -5.96
N ALA A 188 -1.44 -14.42 -6.31
CA ALA A 188 -2.66 -13.92 -5.68
C ALA A 188 -3.83 -14.91 -5.83
N LEU A 189 -3.95 -15.56 -6.99
CA LEU A 189 -4.93 -16.60 -7.25
C LEU A 189 -4.77 -17.82 -6.31
N MET A 190 -3.54 -18.16 -5.94
CA MET A 190 -3.30 -19.26 -5.00
C MET A 190 -3.85 -18.93 -3.62
N VAL A 191 -3.73 -17.67 -3.19
CA VAL A 191 -4.33 -17.20 -1.94
C VAL A 191 -5.86 -17.29 -2.00
N GLU A 192 -6.47 -16.95 -3.13
CA GLU A 192 -7.92 -17.11 -3.33
C GLU A 192 -8.36 -18.58 -3.24
N THR A 193 -7.61 -19.50 -3.85
CA THR A 193 -7.85 -20.94 -3.72
C THR A 193 -7.75 -21.39 -2.26
N VAL A 194 -6.69 -21.00 -1.54
CA VAL A 194 -6.52 -21.36 -0.12
C VAL A 194 -7.66 -20.84 0.76
N ILE A 195 -8.15 -19.61 0.50
CA ILE A 195 -9.33 -19.07 1.19
C ILE A 195 -10.58 -19.89 0.86
N SER A 196 -10.77 -20.24 -0.41
CA SER A 196 -11.91 -21.04 -0.87
C SER A 196 -11.94 -22.41 -0.17
N ASP A 197 -10.81 -23.13 -0.19
CA ASP A 197 -10.68 -24.44 0.45
C ASP A 197 -10.90 -24.34 1.96
N THR A 198 -10.34 -23.30 2.60
CA THR A 198 -10.60 -23.02 4.02
C THR A 198 -12.09 -22.77 4.27
N ARG A 199 -12.77 -22.00 3.41
CA ARG A 199 -14.20 -21.73 3.57
C ARG A 199 -15.05 -22.97 3.34
N GLU A 200 -14.67 -23.86 2.44
CA GLU A 200 -15.35 -25.13 2.22
C GLU A 200 -15.28 -26.05 3.45
N HIS A 201 -14.11 -26.15 4.09
CA HIS A 201 -13.92 -27.03 5.26
C HIS A 201 -14.44 -26.47 6.58
N PHE A 202 -14.47 -25.14 6.72
CA PHE A 202 -14.72 -24.47 8.00
C PHE A 202 -15.93 -23.52 7.98
N GLY A 203 -16.30 -22.97 6.82
CA GLY A 203 -17.30 -21.90 6.74
C GLY A 203 -16.90 -20.74 7.67
N ASN A 204 -17.81 -20.37 8.57
CA ASN A 204 -17.56 -19.34 9.60
C ASN A 204 -17.14 -19.93 10.96
N ARG A 205 -16.92 -21.24 11.07
CA ARG A 205 -16.52 -21.88 12.33
C ARG A 205 -15.08 -21.55 12.68
N GLU A 206 -14.79 -21.53 13.97
CA GLU A 206 -13.41 -21.47 14.45
C GLU A 206 -12.69 -22.80 14.23
N PHE A 207 -11.41 -22.72 13.89
CA PHE A 207 -10.54 -23.87 13.64
C PHE A 207 -9.16 -23.69 14.25
N SER A 208 -8.58 -24.77 14.73
CA SER A 208 -7.21 -24.84 15.19
C SER A 208 -6.23 -25.01 14.03
N VAL A 209 -4.95 -24.74 14.27
CA VAL A 209 -3.87 -25.00 13.30
C VAL A 209 -3.83 -26.48 12.89
N GLY A 210 -4.14 -27.40 13.82
CA GLY A 210 -4.16 -28.84 13.56
C GLY A 210 -5.27 -29.23 12.59
N GLU A 211 -6.48 -28.71 12.80
CA GLU A 211 -7.61 -28.96 11.90
C GLU A 211 -7.36 -28.39 10.50
N TRP A 212 -6.83 -27.17 10.39
CA TRP A 212 -6.52 -26.56 9.10
C TRP A 212 -5.45 -27.35 8.34
N ARG A 213 -4.40 -27.78 9.05
CA ARG A 213 -3.35 -28.66 8.49
C ARG A 213 -3.96 -29.93 7.91
N ASP A 214 -4.84 -30.58 8.66
CA ASP A 214 -5.44 -31.86 8.26
C ASP A 214 -6.40 -31.69 7.07
N ALA A 215 -7.18 -30.60 7.06
CA ALA A 215 -8.09 -30.26 5.98
C ALA A 215 -7.36 -29.99 4.65
N LEU A 216 -6.28 -29.21 4.68
CA LEU A 216 -5.50 -28.87 3.48
C LEU A 216 -4.32 -29.84 3.24
N ALA A 217 -4.32 -31.00 3.90
CA ALA A 217 -3.35 -32.08 3.73
C ALA A 217 -1.88 -31.62 3.71
N THR A 218 -1.50 -30.74 4.64
CA THR A 218 -0.17 -30.14 4.68
C THR A 218 0.61 -30.47 5.96
N SER A 219 1.83 -29.95 6.10
CA SER A 219 2.61 -30.07 7.34
C SER A 219 2.21 -28.98 8.34
N ARG A 220 2.46 -29.22 9.64
CA ARG A 220 2.23 -28.19 10.67
C ARG A 220 3.05 -26.92 10.41
N ARG A 221 4.28 -27.06 9.91
CA ARG A 221 5.15 -25.92 9.55
C ARG A 221 4.48 -25.05 8.49
N VAL A 222 4.02 -25.66 7.40
CA VAL A 222 3.35 -24.97 6.28
C VAL A 222 2.03 -24.34 6.75
N ALA A 223 1.24 -25.06 7.55
CA ALA A 223 0.00 -24.53 8.11
C ALA A 223 0.21 -23.29 8.98
N VAL A 224 1.20 -23.31 9.88
CA VAL A 224 1.55 -22.15 10.70
C VAL A 224 1.93 -20.96 9.82
N GLN A 225 2.80 -21.18 8.83
CA GLN A 225 3.26 -20.13 7.93
C GLN A 225 2.10 -19.50 7.14
N TRP A 226 1.22 -20.30 6.55
CA TRP A 226 0.06 -19.79 5.82
C TRP A 226 -0.90 -19.01 6.70
N LEU A 227 -1.25 -19.56 7.87
CA LEU A 227 -2.18 -18.91 8.79
C LEU A 227 -1.62 -17.59 9.34
N GLU A 228 -0.31 -17.50 9.60
CA GLU A 228 0.33 -16.23 9.97
C GLU A 228 0.22 -15.17 8.87
N HIS A 229 0.36 -15.55 7.60
CA HIS A 229 0.20 -14.61 6.49
C HIS A 229 -1.26 -14.26 6.20
N MET A 230 -2.17 -15.22 6.35
CA MET A 230 -3.61 -14.95 6.27
C MET A 230 -4.04 -13.97 7.36
N ASP A 231 -3.49 -14.07 8.57
CA ASP A 231 -3.72 -13.09 9.65
C ASP A 231 -3.18 -11.70 9.24
N GLN A 232 -1.95 -11.62 8.71
CA GLN A 232 -1.34 -10.36 8.25
C GLN A 232 -2.11 -9.70 7.10
N TRP A 233 -2.66 -10.50 6.19
CA TRP A 233 -3.49 -10.03 5.08
C TRP A 233 -4.93 -9.70 5.50
N GLY A 234 -5.29 -9.87 6.78
CA GLY A 234 -6.64 -9.63 7.29
C GLY A 234 -7.68 -10.64 6.80
N LEU A 235 -7.25 -11.83 6.38
CA LEU A 235 -8.12 -12.90 5.89
C LEU A 235 -8.59 -13.83 7.01
N THR A 236 -7.82 -13.91 8.10
CA THR A 236 -8.16 -14.65 9.31
C THR A 236 -7.96 -13.81 10.54
N VAL A 237 -8.70 -14.14 11.60
CA VAL A 237 -8.55 -13.52 12.93
C VAL A 237 -8.22 -14.61 13.94
N LYS A 238 -7.10 -14.45 14.64
CA LYS A 238 -6.66 -15.36 15.70
C LYS A 238 -7.29 -14.98 17.04
N SER A 239 -7.88 -15.98 17.71
CA SER A 239 -8.42 -15.89 19.08
C SER A 239 -7.93 -17.09 19.89
N GLY A 240 -6.97 -16.87 20.78
CA GLY A 240 -6.30 -17.95 21.52
C GLY A 240 -5.62 -18.94 20.56
N ASP A 241 -6.02 -20.21 20.66
CA ASP A 241 -5.51 -21.32 19.83
C ASP A 241 -6.30 -21.52 18.52
N PHE A 242 -7.34 -20.74 18.31
CA PHE A 242 -8.25 -20.86 17.16
C PHE A 242 -8.15 -19.65 16.22
N ARG A 243 -8.63 -19.85 15.00
CA ARG A 243 -8.83 -18.82 13.98
C ARG A 243 -10.19 -18.98 13.35
N ARG A 244 -10.73 -17.88 12.80
CA ARG A 244 -11.82 -17.93 11.82
C ARG A 244 -11.45 -17.09 10.60
N LEU A 245 -12.09 -17.39 9.48
CA LEU A 245 -12.07 -16.50 8.32
C LEU A 245 -12.72 -15.15 8.68
N TYR A 246 -12.14 -14.08 8.16
CA TYR A 246 -12.72 -12.74 8.21
C TYR A 246 -13.91 -12.66 7.22
N GLU A 247 -14.94 -11.90 7.58
CA GLU A 247 -16.13 -11.68 6.75
C GLU A 247 -15.89 -10.66 5.64
#